data_AF-A0A9P9D939-F1
#
_entry.id   AF-A0A9P9D939-F1
#
_cell.length_a   1.000
_cell.length_b   1.000
_cell.length_c   1.000
_cell.angle_alpha   90.00
_cell.angle_beta   90.00
_cell.angle_gamma   90.00
#
_symmetry.space_group_name_H-M   'P 1'
#
loop_
_entity.id
_entity.type
_entity.pdbx_description
1 polymer ?
#
loop_
_entity_poly.entity_id
_entity_poly.type
_entity_poly.pdbx_seq_one_letter_code
_entity_poly.pdbx_strand_id
1 'polypeptide(L)'
;MGYFRTLKEAMLGQRPEASLSRSPLDSPPPYKDVPSSRIAYMGIEGGNCQDAKASNDECSQEYKFAIPAQPPLPLAPPIVPIAMSKKNGLGKRQYGGKRYKFAQLQKYLIEIITFRIEANLMLVREALDADDNTKPTPISYGSILTDSEKTELMQLATAIDRLYDKYRSKEWVASSEADRESVKTGILKPLEYMKRYFCHADIMELIATYPKHQCDPSKRALAINRSRGKISFSSKEDKTSLAGLEGLIDIISPNGDVRMVLGEALIDLRKRIGVKSIEAKHWLLIDRSNMDKMCELLRAE
;
A
#
# COMPACT_ATOMS: atom_id res chain seq x y z
N MET A 1 -12.24 5.53 13.27
CA MET A 1 -11.92 4.09 13.47
C MET A 1 -11.54 3.51 12.11
N GLY A 2 -10.27 3.10 11.93
CA GLY A 2 -9.72 2.73 10.63
C GLY A 2 -10.33 1.44 10.08
N TYR A 3 -10.82 1.48 8.85
CA TYR A 3 -11.55 0.41 8.16
C TYR A 3 -10.83 -0.94 8.13
N PHE A 4 -9.50 -0.94 8.02
CA PHE A 4 -8.68 -2.15 8.00
C PHE A 4 -8.38 -2.75 9.38
N ARG A 5 -8.67 -2.03 10.48
CA ARG A 5 -8.47 -2.55 11.85
C ARG A 5 -9.39 -3.74 12.11
N THR A 6 -10.66 -3.63 11.73
CA THR A 6 -11.63 -4.70 11.98
C THR A 6 -11.49 -5.86 10.99
N LEU A 7 -10.97 -5.58 9.78
CA LEU A 7 -10.55 -6.64 8.86
C LEU A 7 -9.45 -7.52 9.47
N LYS A 8 -8.44 -6.90 10.09
CA LYS A 8 -7.37 -7.63 10.80
C LYS A 8 -7.94 -8.54 11.90
N GLU A 9 -8.82 -8.02 12.74
CA GLU A 9 -9.46 -8.79 13.83
C GLU A 9 -10.21 -10.00 13.27
N ALA A 10 -11.02 -9.80 12.22
CA ALA A 10 -11.73 -10.87 11.53
C ALA A 10 -10.80 -11.93 10.93
N MET A 11 -9.65 -11.53 10.37
CA MET A 11 -8.64 -12.44 9.82
C MET A 11 -7.88 -13.24 10.88
N LEU A 12 -7.70 -12.68 12.08
CA LEU A 12 -7.04 -13.34 13.19
C LEU A 12 -7.97 -14.25 13.99
N GLY A 13 -9.22 -14.42 13.57
CA GLY A 13 -10.21 -15.20 14.28
C GLY A 13 -10.61 -14.58 15.63
N GLN A 14 -10.19 -13.33 15.88
CA GLN A 14 -10.68 -12.56 17.01
C GLN A 14 -12.08 -12.12 16.62
N ARG A 15 -13.10 -12.81 17.15
CA ARG A 15 -14.50 -12.39 16.96
C ARG A 15 -14.54 -10.90 17.29
N PRO A 16 -15.01 -10.04 16.37
CA PRO A 16 -15.40 -8.70 16.78
C PRO A 16 -16.54 -8.93 17.78
N GLU A 17 -16.24 -8.78 19.07
CA GLU A 17 -17.21 -8.82 20.16
C GLU A 17 -18.40 -8.00 19.68
N ALA A 18 -19.53 -8.68 19.47
CA ALA A 18 -20.73 -8.06 18.97
C ALA A 18 -21.24 -7.11 20.04
N SER A 19 -20.72 -5.89 20.07
CA SER A 19 -21.23 -4.78 20.88
C SER A 19 -22.61 -4.29 20.38
N LEU A 20 -23.38 -5.17 19.73
CA LEU A 20 -24.74 -4.97 19.25
C LEU A 20 -25.77 -5.79 20.03
N SER A 21 -25.44 -6.29 21.22
CA SER A 21 -26.43 -6.68 22.21
C SER A 21 -26.64 -5.56 23.23
N ARG A 22 -27.15 -4.40 22.79
CA ARG A 22 -27.94 -3.57 23.70
C ARG A 22 -29.30 -4.24 23.82
N SER A 23 -29.52 -4.92 24.93
CA SER A 23 -30.84 -5.40 25.33
C SER A 23 -31.84 -4.22 25.29
N PRO A 24 -33.01 -4.36 24.65
CA PRO A 24 -34.05 -3.34 24.70
C PRO A 24 -34.84 -3.54 25.99
N LEU A 25 -34.37 -3.03 27.12
CA LEU A 25 -35.13 -2.95 28.36
C LEU A 25 -34.47 -1.90 29.25
N ASP A 26 -34.71 -0.64 28.93
CA ASP A 26 -34.87 0.42 29.94
C ASP A 26 -35.70 1.53 29.31
N SER A 27 -36.91 1.67 29.85
CA SER A 27 -37.90 2.67 29.48
C SER A 27 -37.30 4.07 29.55
N PRO A 28 -37.60 4.97 28.60
CA PRO A 28 -37.18 6.36 28.73
C PRO A 28 -37.86 7.00 29.96
N PRO A 29 -37.14 7.77 30.78
CA PRO A 29 -37.77 8.57 31.83
C PRO A 29 -38.66 9.64 31.21
N PRO A 30 -39.74 10.07 31.90
CA PRO A 30 -40.68 11.04 31.39
C PRO A 30 -39.99 12.39 31.15
N TYR A 31 -40.21 12.92 29.94
CA TYR A 31 -39.83 14.28 29.56
C TYR A 31 -40.39 15.28 30.56
N LYS A 32 -39.50 16.06 31.20
CA LYS A 32 -39.88 17.32 31.84
C LYS A 32 -39.74 18.44 30.83
N ASP A 33 -40.82 19.21 30.68
CA ASP A 33 -40.90 20.41 29.87
C ASP A 33 -39.78 21.39 30.23
N VAL A 34 -39.01 21.79 29.21
CA VAL A 34 -38.06 22.92 29.28
C VAL A 34 -38.53 23.96 28.26
N PRO A 35 -38.66 25.24 28.64
CA PRO A 35 -39.26 26.25 27.81
C PRO A 35 -38.38 26.63 26.60
N SER A 36 -39.05 26.77 25.48
CA SER A 36 -38.55 27.21 24.18
C SER A 36 -37.96 28.62 24.26
N SER A 37 -36.64 28.73 24.34
CA SER A 37 -35.91 29.98 24.14
C SER A 37 -35.54 30.14 22.67
N ARG A 38 -36.20 31.11 22.04
CA ARG A 38 -35.91 31.73 20.73
C ARG A 38 -34.42 31.75 20.40
N ILE A 39 -34.04 31.14 19.28
CA ILE A 39 -32.82 31.49 18.55
C ILE A 39 -33.22 32.41 17.40
N ALA A 40 -32.67 33.61 17.43
CA ALA A 40 -32.84 34.64 16.42
C ALA A 40 -32.17 34.21 15.11
N TYR A 41 -32.93 34.30 14.01
CA TYR A 41 -32.40 34.28 12.66
C TYR A 41 -31.61 35.58 12.42
N MET A 42 -30.30 35.48 12.23
CA MET A 42 -29.55 36.52 11.52
C MET A 42 -29.48 36.14 10.05
N GLY A 43 -30.12 36.96 9.22
CA GLY A 43 -30.04 36.90 7.78
C GLY A 43 -28.64 37.25 7.29
N ILE A 44 -28.18 36.52 6.28
CA ILE A 44 -27.06 36.92 5.44
C ILE A 44 -27.62 37.07 4.04
N GLU A 45 -27.74 38.34 3.65
CA GLU A 45 -27.92 38.81 2.28
C GLU A 45 -26.76 38.26 1.43
N GLY A 46 -26.99 37.66 0.26
CA GLY A 46 -27.28 38.40 -0.95
C GLY A 46 -25.98 38.66 -1.74
N GLY A 47 -25.40 37.60 -2.32
CA GLY A 47 -24.21 37.69 -3.18
C GLY A 47 -24.48 37.08 -4.55
N ASN A 48 -24.84 37.92 -5.51
CA ASN A 48 -24.97 37.61 -6.94
C ASN A 48 -23.65 37.08 -7.52
N CYS A 49 -23.67 35.88 -8.09
CA CYS A 49 -22.68 35.45 -9.07
C CYS A 49 -23.38 35.35 -10.43
N GLN A 50 -23.13 36.33 -11.28
CA GLN A 50 -23.59 36.39 -12.65
C GLN A 50 -22.94 35.31 -13.50
N ASP A 51 -23.76 34.85 -14.43
CA ASP A 51 -23.51 33.97 -15.57
C ASP A 51 -22.15 34.16 -16.25
N ALA A 52 -21.34 33.09 -16.27
CA ALA A 52 -20.30 32.88 -17.26
C ALA A 52 -20.71 31.70 -18.16
N LYS A 53 -21.38 32.03 -19.27
CA LYS A 53 -21.54 31.11 -20.42
C LYS A 53 -20.18 30.97 -21.09
N ALA A 54 -19.55 29.81 -20.97
CA ALA A 54 -18.46 29.39 -21.82
C ALA A 54 -18.98 28.32 -22.80
N SER A 55 -19.00 28.69 -24.07
CA SER A 55 -19.26 27.83 -25.22
C SER A 55 -18.14 26.81 -25.39
N ASN A 56 -18.45 25.53 -25.25
CA ASN A 56 -17.60 24.46 -25.77
C ASN A 56 -18.12 24.10 -27.16
N ASP A 57 -17.61 24.82 -28.15
CA ASP A 57 -17.73 24.46 -29.56
C ASP A 57 -16.97 23.16 -29.85
N GLU A 58 -17.59 22.38 -30.72
CA GLU A 58 -17.22 21.08 -31.21
C GLU A 58 -15.83 21.07 -31.85
N CYS A 59 -15.00 20.09 -31.47
CA CYS A 59 -13.87 19.65 -32.27
C CYS A 59 -13.93 18.13 -32.40
N SER A 60 -14.87 17.66 -33.21
CA SER A 60 -14.91 16.29 -33.70
C SER A 60 -13.96 16.17 -34.88
N GLN A 61 -12.70 15.82 -34.62
CA GLN A 61 -11.79 15.33 -35.65
C GLN A 61 -11.95 13.81 -35.78
N GLU A 62 -12.67 13.37 -36.82
CA GLU A 62 -12.69 11.98 -37.26
C GLU A 62 -11.30 11.56 -37.74
N TYR A 63 -10.56 10.83 -36.91
CA TYR A 63 -9.37 10.10 -37.35
C TYR A 63 -9.78 8.77 -37.98
N LYS A 64 -9.83 8.71 -39.31
CA LYS A 64 -9.90 7.46 -40.08
C LYS A 64 -8.54 6.77 -40.03
N PHE A 65 -8.39 5.80 -39.13
CA PHE A 65 -7.27 4.86 -39.16
C PHE A 65 -7.51 3.81 -40.25
N ALA A 66 -6.75 3.87 -41.33
CA ALA A 66 -6.63 2.76 -42.27
C ALA A 66 -5.86 1.62 -41.58
N ILE A 67 -6.51 0.48 -41.38
CA ILE A 67 -5.87 -0.74 -40.87
C ILE A 67 -5.04 -1.33 -42.01
N PRO A 68 -3.70 -1.35 -41.93
CA PRO A 68 -2.89 -2.04 -42.93
C PRO A 68 -3.17 -3.55 -42.86
N ALA A 69 -3.38 -4.16 -44.02
CA ALA A 69 -3.60 -5.59 -44.15
C ALA A 69 -2.46 -6.37 -43.49
N GLN A 70 -2.78 -7.23 -42.52
CA GLN A 70 -1.80 -8.11 -41.90
C GLN A 70 -1.29 -9.13 -42.94
N PRO A 71 0.04 -9.31 -43.08
CA PRO A 71 0.59 -10.40 -43.87
C PRO A 71 0.22 -11.76 -43.23
N PRO A 72 0.11 -12.83 -44.05
CA PRO A 72 -0.26 -14.15 -43.57
C PRO A 72 0.75 -14.65 -42.53
N LEU A 73 0.22 -15.21 -41.43
CA LEU A 73 1.01 -15.78 -40.34
C LEU A 73 1.90 -16.92 -40.86
N PRO A 74 3.19 -16.97 -40.46
CA PRO A 74 4.06 -18.10 -40.77
C PRO A 74 3.52 -19.38 -40.13
N LEU A 75 3.57 -20.47 -40.89
CA LEU A 75 3.20 -21.82 -40.46
C LEU A 75 3.96 -22.19 -39.18
N ALA A 76 3.22 -22.70 -38.20
CA ALA A 76 3.77 -23.10 -36.91
C ALA A 76 4.90 -24.14 -37.08
N PRO A 77 6.03 -24.00 -36.37
CA PRO A 77 7.10 -24.98 -36.40
C PRO A 77 6.64 -26.31 -35.78
N PRO A 78 7.20 -27.45 -36.24
CA PRO A 78 6.86 -28.76 -35.72
C PRO A 78 7.16 -28.86 -34.22
N ILE A 79 6.18 -29.36 -33.47
CA ILE A 79 6.28 -29.61 -32.03
C ILE A 79 7.30 -30.74 -31.82
N VAL A 80 8.51 -30.38 -31.37
CA VAL A 80 9.50 -31.35 -30.92
C VAL A 80 9.13 -31.76 -29.48
N PRO A 81 8.93 -33.06 -29.18
CA PRO A 81 8.63 -33.51 -27.83
C PRO A 81 9.82 -33.19 -26.90
N ILE A 82 9.57 -32.32 -25.93
CA ILE A 82 10.54 -31.97 -24.89
C ILE A 82 10.69 -33.18 -23.97
N ALA A 83 11.84 -33.86 -24.06
CA ALA A 83 12.24 -34.89 -23.12
C ALA A 83 12.29 -34.30 -21.71
N MET A 84 11.48 -34.83 -20.79
CA MET A 84 11.47 -34.42 -19.39
C MET A 84 12.81 -34.79 -18.74
N SER A 85 13.72 -33.82 -18.70
CA SER A 85 14.97 -33.92 -17.96
C SER A 85 14.65 -33.94 -16.47
N LYS A 86 14.79 -35.13 -15.85
CA LYS A 86 14.81 -35.32 -14.39
C LYS A 86 15.97 -34.50 -13.81
N LYS A 87 15.70 -33.24 -13.46
CA LYS A 87 16.62 -32.43 -12.66
C LYS A 87 16.64 -32.98 -11.24
N ASN A 88 17.76 -33.62 -10.92
CA ASN A 88 18.12 -34.11 -9.60
C ASN A 88 17.92 -33.00 -8.55
N GLY A 89 17.22 -33.37 -7.48
CA GLY A 89 16.90 -32.52 -6.34
C GLY A 89 18.17 -32.09 -5.60
N LEU A 90 18.73 -30.95 -5.98
CA LEU A 90 19.51 -30.14 -5.06
C LEU A 90 18.54 -29.65 -3.99
N GLY A 91 18.71 -30.19 -2.78
CA GLY A 91 17.85 -29.95 -1.63
C GLY A 91 17.51 -28.47 -1.49
N LYS A 92 16.23 -28.17 -1.70
CA LYS A 92 15.62 -26.92 -1.24
C LYS A 92 15.74 -26.91 0.27
N ARG A 93 16.85 -26.41 0.78
CA ARG A 93 17.02 -25.99 2.17
C ARG A 93 15.85 -25.06 2.48
N GLN A 94 14.82 -25.58 3.14
CA GLN A 94 13.66 -24.83 3.67
C GLN A 94 14.06 -23.82 4.76
N TYR A 95 15.33 -23.42 4.82
CA TYR A 95 15.89 -22.48 5.79
C TYR A 95 15.49 -21.02 5.52
N GLY A 96 14.64 -20.75 4.52
CA GLY A 96 14.18 -19.40 4.20
C GLY A 96 12.83 -19.00 4.81
N GLY A 97 12.04 -19.91 5.39
CA GLY A 97 10.57 -19.73 5.48
C GLY A 97 10.07 -18.41 6.08
N LYS A 98 10.67 -17.94 7.18
CA LYS A 98 10.24 -16.70 7.87
C LYS A 98 10.99 -15.46 7.37
N ARG A 99 12.32 -15.48 7.35
CA ARG A 99 13.14 -14.34 6.93
C ARG A 99 12.90 -13.96 5.47
N TYR A 100 12.74 -14.96 4.60
CA TYR A 100 12.40 -14.72 3.20
C TYR A 100 11.09 -13.94 3.07
N LYS A 101 10.04 -14.35 3.81
CA LYS A 101 8.74 -13.67 3.74
C LYS A 101 8.79 -12.25 4.29
N PHE A 102 9.59 -12.03 5.33
CA PHE A 102 9.84 -10.68 5.85
C PHE A 102 10.57 -9.81 4.82
N ALA A 103 11.68 -10.29 4.27
CA ALA A 103 12.43 -9.59 3.23
C ALA A 103 11.58 -9.33 1.97
N GLN A 104 10.71 -10.28 1.60
CA GLN A 104 9.78 -10.12 0.50
C GLN A 104 8.75 -9.02 0.77
N LEU A 105 8.13 -9.01 1.97
CA LEU A 105 7.22 -7.94 2.37
C LEU A 105 7.95 -6.59 2.40
N GLN A 106 9.17 -6.56 2.94
CA GLN A 106 10.02 -5.36 2.96
C GLN A 106 10.23 -4.81 1.55
N LYS A 107 10.59 -5.68 0.59
CA LYS A 107 10.75 -5.32 -0.83
C LYS A 107 9.45 -4.80 -1.44
N TYR A 108 8.30 -5.40 -1.14
CA TYR A 108 6.99 -4.90 -1.59
C TYR A 108 6.69 -3.50 -1.05
N LEU A 109 6.99 -3.23 0.22
CA LEU A 109 6.76 -1.92 0.83
C LEU A 109 7.69 -0.86 0.24
N ILE A 110 8.97 -1.20 0.00
CA ILE A 110 9.92 -0.29 -0.65
C ILE A 110 9.44 0.07 -2.05
N GLU A 111 9.00 -0.90 -2.85
CA GLU A 111 8.44 -0.65 -4.18
C GLU A 111 7.27 0.35 -4.11
N ILE A 112 6.29 0.09 -3.24
CA ILE A 112 5.10 0.96 -3.10
C ILE A 112 5.50 2.38 -2.65
N ILE A 113 6.40 2.51 -1.68
CA ILE A 113 6.86 3.82 -1.20
C ILE A 113 7.64 4.55 -2.28
N THR A 114 8.55 3.87 -2.97
CA THR A 114 9.38 4.44 -4.03
C THR A 114 8.49 5.08 -5.10
N PHE A 115 7.42 4.39 -5.51
CA PHE A 115 6.43 4.98 -6.41
C PHE A 115 5.68 6.16 -5.81
N ARG A 116 5.27 6.04 -4.54
CA ARG A 116 4.45 7.05 -3.87
C ARG A 116 5.20 8.37 -3.66
N ILE A 117 6.50 8.32 -3.40
CA ILE A 117 7.35 9.52 -3.23
C ILE A 117 8.10 9.91 -4.50
N GLU A 118 7.91 9.16 -5.59
CA GLU A 118 8.59 9.35 -6.88
C GLU A 118 10.11 9.29 -6.76
N ALA A 119 10.62 8.41 -5.91
CA ALA A 119 12.04 8.16 -5.78
C ALA A 119 12.61 7.54 -7.07
N ASN A 120 13.89 7.81 -7.34
CA ASN A 120 14.58 7.22 -8.48
C ASN A 120 14.81 5.72 -8.22
N LEU A 121 14.02 4.87 -8.87
CA LEU A 121 14.10 3.41 -8.77
C LEU A 121 15.48 2.84 -9.09
N MET A 122 16.27 3.50 -9.95
CA MET A 122 17.63 3.05 -10.23
C MET A 122 18.54 3.22 -9.02
N LEU A 123 18.45 4.37 -8.32
CA LEU A 123 19.23 4.62 -7.11
C LEU A 123 18.80 3.71 -5.96
N VAL A 124 17.49 3.48 -5.81
CA VAL A 124 16.98 2.55 -4.78
C VAL A 124 17.49 1.13 -5.05
N ARG A 125 17.52 0.69 -6.31
CA ARG A 125 18.03 -0.63 -6.66
C ARG A 125 19.54 -0.73 -6.41
N GLU A 126 20.32 0.26 -6.86
CA GLU A 126 21.76 0.30 -6.61
C GLU A 126 22.06 0.21 -5.11
N ALA A 127 21.31 0.93 -4.27
CA ALA A 127 21.42 0.86 -2.82
C ALA A 127 20.98 -0.49 -2.23
N LEU A 128 20.05 -1.21 -2.86
CA LEU A 128 19.66 -2.56 -2.44
C LEU A 128 20.72 -3.61 -2.82
N ASP A 129 21.33 -3.47 -4.00
CA ASP A 129 22.34 -4.40 -4.51
C ASP A 129 23.73 -4.18 -3.86
N ALA A 130 23.98 -3.01 -3.25
CA ALA A 130 25.26 -2.67 -2.63
C ALA A 130 25.69 -3.63 -1.49
N ASP A 131 24.74 -4.27 -0.80
CA ASP A 131 25.02 -5.21 0.29
C ASP A 131 25.27 -6.64 -0.18
N ASP A 132 24.72 -7.01 -1.34
CA ASP A 132 24.81 -8.35 -1.87
C ASP A 132 25.90 -8.37 -2.95
N ASN A 133 27.04 -9.02 -2.67
CA ASN A 133 28.11 -9.32 -3.65
C ASN A 133 27.65 -10.20 -4.84
N THR A 134 26.35 -10.27 -5.08
CA THR A 134 25.67 -11.08 -6.06
C THR A 134 25.59 -10.31 -7.38
N LYS A 135 25.82 -11.00 -8.49
CA LYS A 135 25.80 -10.40 -9.82
C LYS A 135 24.43 -9.73 -10.09
N PRO A 136 24.41 -8.57 -10.77
CA PRO A 136 23.18 -7.85 -11.06
C PRO A 136 22.18 -8.73 -11.80
N THR A 137 20.95 -8.79 -11.29
CA THR A 137 19.85 -9.56 -11.89
C THR A 137 19.33 -8.79 -13.12
N PRO A 138 19.01 -9.46 -14.25
CA PRO A 138 18.50 -8.79 -15.45
C PRO A 138 17.26 -7.94 -15.18
N ILE A 139 17.23 -6.77 -15.83
CA ILE A 139 16.51 -5.57 -15.39
C ILE A 139 15.13 -5.43 -16.05
N SER A 140 14.09 -5.25 -15.24
CA SER A 140 12.87 -4.56 -15.66
C SER A 140 13.04 -3.06 -15.37
N TYR A 141 12.94 -2.22 -16.40
CA TYR A 141 13.01 -0.76 -16.24
C TYR A 141 11.77 -0.29 -15.48
N GLY A 142 11.98 0.29 -14.30
CA GLY A 142 10.90 0.91 -13.52
C GLY A 142 10.24 0.04 -12.45
N SER A 143 10.91 -0.96 -11.88
CA SER A 143 10.43 -1.69 -10.68
C SER A 143 11.57 -2.41 -9.98
N ILE A 144 11.65 -2.41 -8.65
CA ILE A 144 12.66 -3.25 -7.94
C ILE A 144 12.25 -4.73 -7.89
N LEU A 145 10.99 -5.03 -8.18
CA LEU A 145 10.42 -6.38 -8.21
C LEU A 145 10.62 -7.05 -9.58
N THR A 146 10.85 -8.36 -9.54
CA THR A 146 10.71 -9.26 -10.70
C THR A 146 9.25 -9.39 -11.11
N ASP A 147 8.96 -9.87 -12.32
CA ASP A 147 7.57 -9.97 -12.79
C ASP A 147 6.74 -10.98 -11.99
N SER A 148 7.36 -12.04 -11.47
CA SER A 148 6.71 -12.96 -10.53
C SER A 148 6.34 -12.28 -9.21
N GLU A 149 7.26 -11.48 -8.65
CA GLU A 149 7.02 -10.72 -7.41
C GLU A 149 5.95 -9.65 -7.59
N LYS A 150 5.94 -8.94 -8.74
CA LYS A 150 4.87 -7.98 -9.07
C LYS A 150 3.50 -8.67 -9.14
N THR A 151 3.47 -9.86 -9.75
CA THR A 151 2.23 -10.66 -9.87
C THR A 151 1.73 -11.07 -8.50
N GLU A 152 2.62 -11.53 -7.62
CA GLU A 152 2.29 -11.89 -6.24
C GLU A 152 1.77 -10.67 -5.46
N LEU A 153 2.46 -9.53 -5.53
CA LEU A 153 2.03 -8.29 -4.87
C LEU A 153 0.67 -7.81 -5.40
N MET A 154 0.42 -7.92 -6.71
CA MET A 154 -0.88 -7.61 -7.33
C MET A 154 -1.99 -8.51 -6.79
N GLN A 155 -1.73 -9.82 -6.67
CA GLN A 155 -2.67 -10.79 -6.11
C GLN A 155 -2.98 -10.48 -4.65
N LEU A 156 -1.96 -10.19 -3.83
CA LEU A 156 -2.12 -9.81 -2.43
C LEU A 156 -2.96 -8.54 -2.30
N ALA A 157 -2.65 -7.49 -3.06
CA ALA A 157 -3.41 -6.24 -3.01
C ALA A 157 -4.87 -6.42 -3.44
N THR A 158 -5.12 -7.24 -4.48
CA THR A 158 -6.47 -7.57 -4.94
C THR A 158 -7.23 -8.39 -3.89
N ALA A 159 -6.57 -9.35 -3.24
CA ALA A 159 -7.14 -10.14 -2.16
C ALA A 159 -7.55 -9.25 -0.98
N ILE A 160 -6.70 -8.29 -0.59
CA ILE A 160 -7.02 -7.32 0.47
C ILE A 160 -8.29 -6.52 0.12
N ASP A 161 -8.39 -5.98 -1.10
CA ASP A 161 -9.56 -5.19 -1.53
C ASP A 161 -10.85 -6.03 -1.53
N ARG A 162 -10.79 -7.27 -2.05
CA ARG A 162 -11.93 -8.21 -2.04
C ARG A 162 -12.37 -8.60 -0.63
N LEU A 163 -11.40 -8.95 0.22
CA LEU A 163 -11.67 -9.30 1.62
C LEU A 163 -12.29 -8.11 2.36
N TYR A 164 -11.81 -6.91 2.06
CA TYR A 164 -12.35 -5.68 2.61
C TYR A 164 -13.79 -5.41 2.16
N ASP A 165 -14.10 -5.55 0.87
CA ASP A 165 -15.47 -5.41 0.35
C ASP A 165 -16.42 -6.43 0.97
N LYS A 166 -16.00 -7.70 1.09
CA LYS A 166 -16.79 -8.75 1.76
C LYS A 166 -17.03 -8.45 3.23
N TYR A 167 -16.00 -7.96 3.93
CA TYR A 167 -16.15 -7.51 5.30
C TYR A 167 -17.17 -6.37 5.43
N ARG A 168 -17.07 -5.35 4.57
CA ARG A 168 -17.99 -4.20 4.56
C ARG A 168 -19.44 -4.58 4.26
N SER A 169 -19.64 -5.51 3.35
CA SER A 169 -20.96 -6.05 2.98
C SER A 169 -21.51 -7.06 3.98
N LYS A 170 -20.82 -7.32 5.11
CA LYS A 170 -21.17 -8.34 6.12
C LYS A 170 -21.21 -9.77 5.58
N GLU A 171 -20.44 -10.04 4.51
CA GLU A 171 -20.32 -11.33 3.84
C GLU A 171 -18.98 -12.03 4.17
N TRP A 172 -18.43 -11.79 5.36
CA TRP A 172 -17.13 -12.35 5.76
C TRP A 172 -17.08 -13.88 5.70
N VAL A 173 -18.19 -14.54 6.04
CA VAL A 173 -18.30 -16.00 5.99
C VAL A 173 -18.16 -16.52 4.55
N ALA A 174 -18.59 -15.73 3.55
CA ALA A 174 -18.50 -16.05 2.13
C ALA A 174 -17.17 -15.63 1.48
N SER A 175 -16.21 -15.10 2.26
CA SER A 175 -14.88 -14.75 1.74
C SER A 175 -14.07 -16.00 1.39
N SER A 176 -13.26 -15.92 0.32
CA SER A 176 -12.33 -16.98 -0.07
C SER A 176 -11.33 -17.30 1.05
N GLU A 177 -11.25 -18.57 1.47
CA GLU A 177 -10.25 -19.02 2.44
C GLU A 177 -8.82 -18.88 1.90
N ALA A 178 -8.63 -19.11 0.60
CA ALA A 178 -7.34 -18.93 -0.05
C ALA A 178 -6.86 -17.47 0.01
N ASP A 179 -7.77 -16.49 -0.18
CA ASP A 179 -7.44 -15.07 -0.06
C ASP A 179 -7.06 -14.73 1.38
N ARG A 180 -7.83 -15.24 2.36
CA ARG A 180 -7.54 -15.06 3.79
C ARG A 180 -6.17 -15.60 4.17
N GLU A 181 -5.84 -16.83 3.77
CA GLU A 181 -4.56 -17.44 4.10
C GLU A 181 -3.39 -16.77 3.35
N SER A 182 -3.59 -16.32 2.11
CA SER A 182 -2.58 -15.59 1.34
C SER A 182 -2.21 -14.27 2.01
N VAL A 183 -3.20 -13.46 2.40
CA VAL A 183 -2.95 -12.20 3.13
C VAL A 183 -2.37 -12.48 4.51
N LYS A 184 -2.84 -13.51 5.22
CA LYS A 184 -2.30 -13.88 6.53
C LYS A 184 -0.83 -14.29 6.44
N THR A 185 -0.46 -15.09 5.45
CA THR A 185 0.90 -15.64 5.32
C THR A 185 1.89 -14.71 4.64
N GLY A 186 1.43 -13.91 3.67
CA GLY A 186 2.25 -12.96 2.92
C GLY A 186 2.41 -11.61 3.62
N ILE A 187 1.45 -11.21 4.46
CA ILE A 187 1.43 -9.86 5.07
C ILE A 187 1.37 -9.95 6.59
N LEU A 188 0.31 -10.53 7.18
CA LEU A 188 0.10 -10.43 8.63
C LEU A 188 1.20 -11.13 9.44
N LYS A 189 1.55 -12.37 9.09
CA LYS A 189 2.62 -13.12 9.78
C LYS A 189 3.97 -12.39 9.68
N PRO A 190 4.44 -11.94 8.50
CA PRO A 190 5.67 -11.14 8.41
C PRO A 190 5.59 -9.78 9.14
N LEU A 191 4.40 -9.19 9.28
CA LEU A 191 4.23 -7.96 10.04
C LEU A 191 4.34 -8.14 11.56
N GLU A 192 4.25 -9.36 12.08
CA GLU A 192 4.41 -9.60 13.52
C GLU A 192 5.78 -9.15 14.05
N TYR A 193 6.81 -9.16 13.20
CA TYR A 193 8.14 -8.63 13.51
C TYR A 193 8.18 -7.09 13.63
N MET A 194 7.25 -6.40 12.96
CA MET A 194 7.15 -4.93 12.93
C MET A 194 5.97 -4.38 13.74
N LYS A 195 5.23 -5.22 14.47
CA LYS A 195 4.00 -4.84 15.18
C LYS A 195 4.19 -3.74 16.22
N ARG A 196 5.42 -3.53 16.70
CA ARG A 196 5.77 -2.44 17.63
C ARG A 196 5.72 -1.08 16.97
N TYR A 197 5.90 -1.02 15.65
CA TYR A 197 6.06 0.22 14.91
C TYR A 197 4.85 0.57 14.05
N PHE A 198 4.20 -0.43 13.45
CA PHE A 198 3.07 -0.21 12.54
C PHE A 198 1.80 -0.93 12.95
N CYS A 199 0.66 -0.29 12.68
CA CYS A 199 -0.60 -0.99 12.68
C CYS A 199 -0.69 -1.85 11.41
N HIS A 200 -1.15 -3.10 11.55
CA HIS A 200 -1.34 -4.00 10.42
C HIS A 200 -2.34 -3.42 9.41
N ALA A 201 -3.33 -2.67 9.91
CA ALA A 201 -4.32 -1.99 9.10
C ALA A 201 -3.68 -1.03 8.09
N ASP A 202 -2.72 -0.24 8.55
CA ASP A 202 -2.06 0.81 7.78
C ASP A 202 -1.23 0.21 6.64
N ILE A 203 -0.55 -0.91 6.91
CA ILE A 203 0.22 -1.63 5.90
C ILE A 203 -0.67 -2.33 4.88
N MET A 204 -1.77 -2.97 5.31
CA MET A 204 -2.73 -3.57 4.37
C MET A 204 -3.36 -2.51 3.47
N GLU A 205 -3.71 -1.35 4.03
CA GLU A 205 -4.23 -0.23 3.26
C GLU A 205 -3.21 0.27 2.23
N LEU A 206 -1.93 0.40 2.62
CA LEU A 206 -0.85 0.78 1.73
C LEU A 206 -0.67 -0.24 0.58
N ILE A 207 -0.71 -1.54 0.88
CA ILE A 207 -0.60 -2.59 -0.15
C ILE A 207 -1.81 -2.57 -1.09
N ALA A 208 -3.02 -2.36 -0.56
CA ALA A 208 -4.24 -2.28 -1.36
C ALA A 208 -4.24 -1.13 -2.39
N THR A 209 -3.35 -0.13 -2.27
CA THR A 209 -3.21 0.92 -3.28
C THR A 209 -2.35 0.51 -4.48
N TYR A 210 -1.58 -0.57 -4.39
CA TYR A 210 -0.66 -1.02 -5.44
C TYR A 210 -1.30 -1.17 -6.84
N PRO A 211 -2.51 -1.77 -7.00
CA PRO A 211 -3.17 -1.89 -8.30
C PRO A 211 -3.50 -0.56 -8.96
N LYS A 212 -3.62 0.52 -8.18
CA LYS A 212 -3.92 1.87 -8.68
C LYS A 212 -2.67 2.61 -9.13
N HIS A 213 -1.49 2.20 -8.68
CA HIS A 213 -0.23 2.82 -9.04
C HIS A 213 0.39 2.14 -10.25
N GLN A 214 0.32 0.81 -10.36
CA GLN A 214 0.68 -0.03 -11.53
C GLN A 214 1.89 0.44 -12.36
N CYS A 215 2.86 1.09 -11.71
CA CYS A 215 3.99 1.73 -12.36
C CYS A 215 3.61 2.76 -13.46
N ASP A 216 2.35 3.20 -13.55
CA ASP A 216 1.91 4.17 -14.55
C ASP A 216 2.38 5.57 -14.15
N PRO A 217 3.33 6.17 -14.88
CA PRO A 217 3.88 7.47 -14.55
C PRO A 217 2.84 8.55 -14.36
N SER A 218 1.75 8.49 -15.14
CA SER A 218 0.70 9.49 -15.20
C SER A 218 -0.26 9.45 -14.01
N LYS A 219 -0.36 8.29 -13.33
CA LYS A 219 -1.29 8.08 -12.20
C LYS A 219 -0.64 8.38 -10.84
N ARG A 220 0.66 8.68 -10.82
CA ARG A 220 1.45 8.91 -9.59
C ARG A 220 0.99 10.12 -8.78
N ALA A 221 0.71 11.25 -9.43
CA ALA A 221 0.26 12.46 -8.73
C ALA A 221 -1.15 12.34 -8.11
N LEU A 222 -2.00 11.43 -8.62
CA LEU A 222 -3.37 11.25 -8.15
C LEU A 222 -3.47 10.32 -6.92
N ALA A 223 -2.48 9.44 -6.75
CA ALA A 223 -2.37 8.47 -5.66
C ALA A 223 -2.46 9.09 -4.27
N ILE A 224 -1.74 10.20 -4.08
CA ILE A 224 -1.57 10.86 -2.79
C ILE A 224 -2.90 11.50 -2.34
N ASN A 225 -3.75 11.89 -3.31
CA ASN A 225 -4.96 12.69 -3.05
C ASN A 225 -6.28 11.89 -3.08
N ARG A 226 -6.29 10.65 -3.59
CA ARG A 226 -7.53 9.89 -3.89
C ARG A 226 -7.71 8.57 -3.14
N SER A 227 -6.96 8.31 -2.07
CA SER A 227 -7.32 7.21 -1.18
C SER A 227 -8.77 7.41 -0.71
N ARG A 228 -9.58 6.36 -0.93
CA ARG A 228 -11.05 6.40 -0.89
C ARG A 228 -11.49 6.68 0.55
N GLY A 229 -11.87 7.94 0.78
CA GLY A 229 -12.04 8.48 2.13
C GLY A 229 -10.67 8.82 2.70
N LYS A 230 -10.56 10.00 3.32
CA LYS A 230 -9.40 10.40 4.15
C LYS A 230 -8.84 9.14 4.80
N ILE A 231 -7.59 8.78 4.49
CA ILE A 231 -6.87 7.76 5.27
C ILE A 231 -6.73 8.34 6.66
N SER A 232 -7.81 8.24 7.42
CA SER A 232 -7.96 8.72 8.77
C SER A 232 -7.43 7.58 9.62
N PHE A 233 -6.10 7.46 9.67
CA PHE A 233 -5.46 6.70 10.71
C PHE A 233 -5.91 7.34 12.03
N SER A 234 -6.80 6.62 12.71
CA SER A 234 -7.51 7.04 13.91
C SER A 234 -6.58 7.00 15.13
N SER A 235 -5.52 7.80 15.06
CA SER A 235 -4.56 8.17 16.08
C SER A 235 -4.54 9.70 16.04
N LYS A 236 -4.51 10.39 17.19
CA LYS A 236 -4.51 11.87 17.28
C LYS A 236 -3.28 12.55 16.66
N GLU A 237 -2.48 11.80 15.91
CA GLU A 237 -1.29 12.20 15.17
C GLU A 237 -1.40 11.49 13.82
N ASP A 238 -1.56 12.27 12.75
CA ASP A 238 -1.71 11.78 11.37
C ASP A 238 -0.47 10.97 10.97
N LYS A 239 -0.50 9.65 11.12
CA LYS A 239 0.57 8.74 10.66
C LYS A 239 0.49 8.43 9.15
N THR A 240 -0.38 9.14 8.42
CA THR A 240 -0.35 9.31 6.96
C THR A 240 0.25 10.64 6.55
N SER A 241 0.55 11.50 7.52
CA SER A 241 1.44 12.63 7.28
C SER A 241 2.76 12.09 6.75
N LEU A 242 3.50 12.97 6.11
CA LEU A 242 4.86 12.68 5.69
C LEU A 242 5.68 12.04 6.82
N ALA A 243 5.42 12.35 8.10
CA ALA A 243 6.10 11.74 9.25
C ALA A 243 5.83 10.23 9.42
N GLY A 244 4.66 9.74 9.00
CA GLY A 244 4.40 8.30 9.01
C GLY A 244 5.14 7.55 7.91
N LEU A 245 5.27 8.17 6.73
CA LEU A 245 6.17 7.67 5.68
C LEU A 245 7.62 7.70 6.14
N GLU A 246 8.00 8.70 6.96
CA GLU A 246 9.35 8.76 7.50
C GLU A 246 9.69 7.55 8.37
N GLY A 247 8.86 7.30 9.38
CA GLY A 247 9.04 6.13 10.24
C GLY A 247 8.97 4.82 9.45
N LEU A 248 8.13 4.76 8.41
CA LEU A 248 8.06 3.60 7.52
C LEU A 248 9.37 3.35 6.78
N ILE A 249 9.95 4.38 6.15
CA ILE A 249 11.25 4.31 5.48
C ILE A 249 12.33 3.83 6.45
N ASP A 250 12.39 4.37 7.67
CA ASP A 250 13.42 3.99 8.65
C ASP A 250 13.44 2.50 8.97
N ILE A 251 12.25 1.89 9.03
CA ILE A 251 12.06 0.51 9.47
C ILE A 251 12.14 -0.48 8.31
N ILE A 252 11.62 -0.11 7.14
CA ILE A 252 11.64 -1.00 5.97
C ILE A 252 12.95 -0.91 5.19
N SER A 253 13.79 0.10 5.38
CA SER A 253 15.08 0.14 4.69
C SER A 253 16.01 -0.94 5.23
N PRO A 254 16.53 -1.86 4.38
CA PRO A 254 17.42 -2.92 4.82
C PRO A 254 18.80 -2.39 5.24
N ASN A 255 19.21 -1.23 4.70
CA ASN A 255 20.49 -0.59 4.99
C ASN A 255 20.38 0.95 4.98
N GLY A 256 21.50 1.61 5.29
CA GLY A 256 21.58 3.07 5.34
C GLY A 256 21.41 3.75 3.97
N ASP A 257 21.86 3.11 2.90
CA ASP A 257 21.84 3.70 1.56
C ASP A 257 20.42 3.76 1.01
N VAL A 258 19.63 2.69 1.19
CA VAL A 258 18.20 2.68 0.81
C VAL A 258 17.44 3.74 1.61
N ARG A 259 17.73 3.86 2.92
CA ARG A 259 17.13 4.91 3.77
C ARG A 259 17.47 6.31 3.26
N MET A 260 18.72 6.54 2.87
CA MET A 260 19.17 7.84 2.35
C MET A 260 18.44 8.20 1.05
N VAL A 261 18.42 7.28 0.06
CA VAL A 261 17.76 7.53 -1.23
C VAL A 261 16.27 7.80 -1.06
N LEU A 262 15.57 7.00 -0.24
CA LEU A 262 14.15 7.22 0.01
C LEU A 262 13.90 8.50 0.84
N GLY A 263 14.77 8.82 1.79
CA GLY A 263 14.71 10.03 2.60
C GLY A 263 14.85 11.31 1.75
N GLU A 264 15.80 11.34 0.83
CA GLU A 264 15.99 12.45 -0.11
C GLU A 264 14.75 12.66 -0.99
N ALA A 265 14.22 11.59 -1.56
CA ALA A 265 13.00 11.67 -2.38
C ALA A 265 11.78 12.15 -1.57
N LEU A 266 11.67 11.76 -0.30
CA LEU A 266 10.63 12.25 0.60
C LEU A 266 10.81 13.73 0.93
N ILE A 267 12.04 14.21 1.13
CA ILE A 267 12.35 15.64 1.30
C ILE A 267 11.94 16.43 0.05
N ASP A 268 12.23 15.92 -1.14
CA ASP A 268 11.83 16.58 -2.39
C ASP A 268 10.32 16.57 -2.61
N LEU A 269 9.62 15.50 -2.20
CA LEU A 269 8.16 15.50 -2.14
C LEU A 269 7.64 16.60 -1.20
N ARG A 270 8.22 16.75 0.01
CA ARG A 270 7.84 17.80 0.97
C ARG A 270 7.97 19.20 0.39
N LYS A 271 9.10 19.48 -0.26
CA LYS A 271 9.34 20.76 -0.94
C LYS A 271 8.28 21.01 -2.02
N ARG A 272 7.99 20.02 -2.86
CA ARG A 272 7.00 20.13 -3.95
C ARG A 272 5.59 20.44 -3.46
N ILE A 273 5.19 19.88 -2.32
CA ILE A 273 3.87 20.14 -1.74
C ILE A 273 3.82 21.36 -0.81
N GLY A 274 4.91 22.14 -0.71
CA GLY A 274 4.96 23.37 0.08
C GLY A 274 5.03 23.16 1.60
N VAL A 275 5.37 21.96 2.07
CA VAL A 275 5.57 21.71 3.50
C VAL A 275 6.96 22.22 3.89
N LYS A 276 7.01 23.24 4.75
CA LYS A 276 8.27 23.81 5.25
C LYS A 276 9.09 22.70 5.90
N SER A 277 10.25 22.40 5.32
CA SER A 277 11.13 21.35 5.84
C SER A 277 11.58 21.70 7.23
N ILE A 278 11.26 20.85 8.21
CA ILE A 278 12.06 20.76 9.43
C ILE A 278 13.41 20.20 8.96
N GLU A 279 14.52 20.79 9.39
CA GLU A 279 15.86 20.48 8.87
C GLU A 279 16.11 18.96 8.82
N ALA A 280 16.62 18.49 7.69
CA ALA A 280 16.88 17.07 7.36
C ALA A 280 17.88 16.34 8.28
N LYS A 281 18.26 16.95 9.41
CA LYS A 281 19.33 16.48 10.32
C LYS A 281 19.02 15.16 11.02
N HIS A 282 17.78 14.68 11.03
CA HIS A 282 17.40 13.51 11.83
C HIS A 282 17.77 12.16 11.19
N TRP A 283 17.87 12.08 9.85
CA TRP A 283 18.08 10.81 9.14
C TRP A 283 19.46 10.19 9.32
N LEU A 284 20.47 11.03 9.57
CA LEU A 284 21.85 10.62 9.78
C LEU A 284 22.11 10.14 11.22
N LEU A 285 21.17 10.33 12.15
CA LEU A 285 21.37 10.13 13.59
C LEU A 285 20.57 8.97 14.18
N ILE A 286 19.73 8.28 13.40
CA ILE A 286 19.02 7.09 13.89
C ILE A 286 20.00 5.91 13.87
N ASP A 287 20.59 5.69 15.05
CA ASP A 287 21.53 4.65 15.45
C ASP A 287 21.18 3.26 14.85
N ARG A 288 22.15 2.69 14.11
CA ARG A 288 22.09 1.34 13.52
C ARG A 288 21.76 0.26 14.57
N SER A 289 22.03 0.52 15.85
CA SER A 289 21.87 -0.43 16.94
C SER A 289 20.46 -1.05 17.07
N ASN A 290 19.40 -0.35 16.67
CA ASN A 290 18.04 -0.89 16.74
C ASN A 290 17.73 -1.91 15.62
N MET A 291 18.29 -1.72 14.42
CA MET A 291 18.14 -2.67 13.31
C MET A 291 19.05 -3.88 13.49
N ASP A 292 20.27 -3.67 13.98
CA ASP A 292 21.18 -4.76 14.32
C ASP A 292 20.59 -5.68 15.38
N LYS A 293 19.95 -5.12 16.42
CA LYS A 293 19.18 -5.91 17.40
C LYS A 293 18.00 -6.67 16.79
N MET A 294 17.30 -6.09 15.81
CA MET A 294 16.21 -6.78 15.13
C MET A 294 16.74 -7.94 14.28
N CYS A 295 17.85 -7.74 13.57
CA CYS A 295 18.56 -8.79 12.84
C CYS A 295 19.10 -9.87 13.79
N GLU A 296 19.59 -9.51 14.97
CA GLU A 296 20.02 -10.46 16.02
C GLU A 296 18.85 -11.26 16.59
N LEU A 297 17.71 -10.63 16.87
CA LEU A 297 16.49 -11.33 17.29
C LEU A 297 16.00 -12.31 16.22
N LEU A 298 16.07 -11.92 14.94
CA LEU A 298 15.79 -12.81 13.82
C LEU A 298 16.84 -13.92 13.64
N ARG A 299 18.06 -13.75 14.19
CA ARG A 299 19.12 -14.77 14.23
C ARG A 299 18.97 -15.78 15.35
N ALA A 300 18.31 -15.41 16.45
CA ALA A 300 18.13 -16.26 17.61
C ALA A 300 16.94 -17.25 17.51
N GLU A 301 15.98 -17.00 16.60
CA GLU A 301 14.87 -17.91 16.26
C GLU A 301 15.15 -18.79 15.03
#